data_AF-A0A485KDN5-F1
#
_entry.id   AF-A0A485KDN5-F1
#
_cell.length_a   1.000
_cell.length_b   1.000
_cell.length_c   1.000
_cell.angle_alpha   90.00
_cell.angle_beta   90.00
_cell.angle_gamma   90.00
#
_symmetry.space_group_name_H-M   'P 1'
#
loop_
_entity.id
_entity.type
_entity.pdbx_description
1 polymer ?
#
loop_
_entity_poly.entity_id
_entity_poly.type
_entity_poly.pdbx_seq_one_letter_code
_entity_poly.pdbx_strand_id
1 'polypeptide(L)'
;MLLTVLISGTFATAFLAINSLYSIAVIVLGPVFGSPWLGWDHEATIFGMLLRMEFRRAEFYRTHAEALDKLAGKHGGHLLTKRETDRLLQEIVQAQNDAVQEQLDSGEKIIETKDTMSLSSVVVATVFFGAYLVYFWCKGWVFGAVTSKVHDGLAIVLPMLLQEEMATGLSQVLLWYKWTPFSVDALIASTFGCIVAPHTRTGAFEAQVNKQCLSVGVGAPDMTGFTAFITSLWTLFFLIQGYIVERLGGDGDMKGERADHMWLTDTYWFFLYYSAGLVLFCYFPFVCHISQLKKKDLESVAATCRIYLFLKRMGKTQSYLCRHPRANIDQDQYYMIRHLRYQTLLKMSADDVISYALYVVALSTYNFGDGTVGTKPIWNLPSQTTQPSDELESLSPLVKSSNTEFWARPIDGADAIDEFPAFLLRLPKLDGQYVPSTEPHMTLFSMPVMDTYTTADKTQSITLEDILNERNIKDPMQIFTCSVVQEKKIYVAPTRDHKVCVGLEVKLMKNYTVSIYLVAEDDDETTDGDGGAKFGKGPVYVSVNETSSVVRLKPTADAPHAIDFIEVVDEDQLRAFAACSLNVDPQHAKRVFKHKRCDPHLTM
;
A
#
# COMPACT_ATOMS: atom_id res chain seq x y z
N MET A 1 -27.74 -6.74 0.31
CA MET A 1 -27.15 -5.39 0.10
C MET A 1 -27.67 -4.35 1.08
N LEU A 2 -28.98 -4.07 1.18
CA LEU A 2 -29.48 -3.00 2.07
C LEU A 2 -29.25 -3.29 3.58
N LEU A 3 -29.48 -4.52 4.02
CA LEU A 3 -29.20 -4.97 5.39
C LEU A 3 -27.71 -4.88 5.74
N THR A 4 -26.84 -5.35 4.84
CA THR A 4 -25.37 -5.25 4.98
C THR A 4 -24.89 -3.80 5.05
N VAL A 5 -25.49 -2.88 4.29
CA VAL A 5 -25.15 -1.45 4.31
C VAL A 5 -25.60 -0.80 5.62
N LEU A 6 -26.80 -1.16 6.12
CA LEU A 6 -27.31 -0.65 7.40
C LEU A 6 -26.45 -1.13 8.57
N ILE A 7 -26.13 -2.43 8.62
CA ILE A 7 -25.29 -3.01 9.68
C ILE A 7 -23.87 -2.45 9.62
N SER A 8 -23.26 -2.40 8.43
CA SER A 8 -21.92 -1.79 8.29
C SER A 8 -21.95 -0.32 8.68
N GLY A 9 -23.02 0.41 8.34
CA GLY A 9 -23.21 1.81 8.69
C GLY A 9 -23.30 2.04 10.19
N THR A 10 -24.12 1.24 10.91
CA THR A 10 -24.27 1.35 12.37
C THR A 10 -22.99 0.99 13.12
N PHE A 11 -22.28 -0.05 12.68
CA PHE A 11 -21.02 -0.43 13.31
C PHE A 11 -19.90 0.57 12.97
N ALA A 12 -19.87 1.11 11.75
CA ALA A 12 -18.92 2.14 11.37
C ALA A 12 -19.14 3.45 12.14
N THR A 13 -20.39 3.89 12.35
CA THR A 13 -20.68 5.10 13.14
C THR A 13 -20.37 4.91 14.62
N ALA A 14 -20.72 3.75 15.19
CA ALA A 14 -20.37 3.41 16.58
C ALA A 14 -18.84 3.37 16.76
N PHE A 15 -18.12 2.75 15.83
CA PHE A 15 -16.67 2.71 15.87
C PHE A 15 -16.07 4.12 15.71
N LEU A 16 -16.61 4.97 14.83
CA LEU A 16 -16.15 6.34 14.66
C LEU A 16 -16.31 7.15 15.94
N ALA A 17 -17.44 6.99 16.64
CA ALA A 17 -17.67 7.63 17.94
C ALA A 17 -16.63 7.15 18.97
N ILE A 18 -16.39 5.84 19.06
CA ILE A 18 -15.38 5.25 19.95
C ILE A 18 -13.98 5.74 19.59
N ASN A 19 -13.62 5.75 18.30
CA ASN A 19 -12.32 6.21 17.82
C ASN A 19 -12.12 7.71 18.08
N SER A 20 -13.17 8.52 17.94
CA SER A 20 -13.13 9.95 18.26
C SER A 20 -12.88 10.16 19.75
N LEU A 21 -13.60 9.43 20.61
CA LEU A 21 -13.39 9.46 22.06
C LEU A 21 -11.97 9.00 22.43
N TYR A 22 -11.50 7.92 21.83
CA TYR A 22 -10.14 7.43 22.01
C TYR A 22 -9.10 8.46 21.56
N SER A 23 -9.27 9.05 20.38
CA SER A 23 -8.36 10.06 19.84
C SER A 23 -8.30 11.30 20.74
N ILE A 24 -9.44 11.76 21.25
CA ILE A 24 -9.51 12.85 22.23
C ILE A 24 -8.80 12.46 23.52
N ALA A 25 -9.04 11.24 24.03
CA ALA A 25 -8.39 10.75 25.24
C ALA A 25 -6.86 10.66 25.07
N VAL A 26 -6.36 10.19 23.93
CA VAL A 26 -4.92 10.11 23.64
C VAL A 26 -4.28 11.50 23.63
N ILE A 27 -4.94 12.52 23.09
CA ILE A 27 -4.38 13.88 23.04
C ILE A 27 -4.45 14.57 24.40
N VAL A 28 -5.56 14.42 25.12
CA VAL A 28 -5.78 15.07 26.42
C VAL A 28 -5.00 14.39 27.54
N LEU A 29 -4.97 13.05 27.55
CA LEU A 29 -4.34 12.26 28.61
C LEU A 29 -2.92 11.82 28.26
N GLY A 30 -2.54 11.77 26.97
CA GLY A 30 -1.19 11.39 26.54
C GLY A 30 -0.07 12.13 27.27
N PRO A 31 -0.15 13.47 27.43
CA PRO A 31 0.85 14.23 28.19
C PRO A 31 0.94 13.83 29.66
N VAL A 32 -0.17 13.41 30.27
CA VAL A 32 -0.23 12.96 31.67
C VAL A 32 0.44 11.59 31.82
N PHE A 33 0.39 10.74 30.79
CA PHE A 33 0.99 9.41 30.77
C PHE A 33 2.39 9.35 30.14
N GLY A 34 3.10 10.49 30.07
CA GLY A 34 4.51 10.55 29.66
C GLY A 34 4.76 10.70 28.16
N SER A 35 3.73 11.00 27.37
CA SER A 35 3.92 11.33 25.96
C SER A 35 4.40 12.77 25.78
N PRO A 36 5.43 13.04 24.96
CA PRO A 36 5.94 14.39 24.76
C PRO A 36 4.86 15.28 24.13
N TRP A 37 4.63 16.46 24.70
CA TRP A 37 3.70 17.46 24.15
C TRP A 37 4.42 18.29 23.09
N LEU A 38 3.96 18.22 21.85
CA LEU A 38 4.62 18.82 20.68
C LEU A 38 4.05 20.18 20.29
N GLY A 39 3.01 20.67 20.98
CA GLY A 39 2.30 21.90 20.65
C GLY A 39 1.02 21.67 19.83
N TRP A 40 0.13 22.67 19.83
CA TRP A 40 -1.23 22.53 19.29
C TRP A 40 -1.30 22.17 17.80
N ASP A 41 -0.40 22.71 16.97
CA ASP A 41 -0.41 22.42 15.52
C ASP A 41 -0.03 20.96 15.21
N HIS A 42 0.95 20.43 15.94
CA HIS A 42 1.36 19.03 15.83
C HIS A 42 0.31 18.09 16.39
N GLU A 43 -0.29 18.42 17.54
CA GLU A 43 -1.36 17.64 18.16
C GLU A 43 -2.64 17.63 17.31
N ALA A 44 -2.98 18.75 16.64
CA ALA A 44 -4.07 18.80 15.67
C ALA A 44 -3.80 17.91 14.44
N THR A 45 -2.57 17.88 13.97
CA THR A 45 -2.16 17.00 12.86
C THR A 45 -2.23 15.52 13.28
N ILE A 46 -1.76 15.19 14.49
CA ILE A 46 -1.86 13.85 15.10
C ILE A 46 -3.33 13.46 15.25
N PHE A 47 -4.19 14.36 15.72
CA PHE A 47 -5.64 14.14 15.83
C PHE A 47 -6.25 13.76 14.48
N GLY A 48 -5.94 14.52 13.42
CA GLY A 48 -6.41 14.23 12.08
C GLY A 48 -5.95 12.86 11.57
N MET A 49 -4.70 12.46 11.87
CA MET A 49 -4.19 11.12 11.54
C MET A 49 -4.91 10.02 12.34
N LEU A 50 -5.18 10.22 13.63
CA LEU A 50 -5.88 9.26 14.50
C LEU A 50 -7.36 9.10 14.10
N LEU A 51 -8.05 10.19 13.78
CA LEU A 51 -9.42 10.15 13.27
C LEU A 51 -9.53 9.35 11.97
N ARG A 52 -8.51 9.44 11.10
CA ARG A 52 -8.38 8.63 9.88
C ARG A 52 -7.87 7.20 10.12
N MET A 53 -7.71 6.79 11.39
CA MET A 53 -7.18 5.48 11.81
C MET A 53 -5.75 5.21 11.31
N GLU A 54 -4.97 6.26 11.05
CA GLU A 54 -3.55 6.16 10.73
C GLU A 54 -2.70 6.11 12.02
N PHE A 55 -3.04 5.23 12.98
CA PHE A 55 -2.42 5.19 14.32
C PHE A 55 -0.90 5.15 14.30
N ARG A 56 -0.31 4.28 13.47
CA ARG A 56 1.15 4.19 13.30
C ARG A 56 1.77 5.43 12.66
N ARG A 57 1.03 6.10 11.77
CA ARG A 57 1.50 7.33 11.16
C ARG A 57 1.48 8.47 12.17
N ALA A 58 0.46 8.51 13.02
CA ALA A 58 0.35 9.42 14.14
C ALA A 58 1.48 9.19 15.16
N GLU A 59 1.77 7.93 15.49
CA GLU A 59 2.90 7.53 16.35
C GLU A 59 4.24 7.94 15.72
N PHE A 60 4.48 7.59 14.46
CA PHE A 60 5.68 8.00 13.73
C PHE A 60 5.86 9.52 13.71
N TYR A 61 4.78 10.26 13.43
CA TYR A 61 4.81 11.71 13.42
C TYR A 61 5.12 12.24 14.83
N ARG A 62 4.51 11.67 15.87
CA ARG A 62 4.78 12.07 17.25
C ARG A 62 6.23 11.82 17.67
N THR A 63 6.84 10.71 17.26
CA THR A 63 8.23 10.39 17.61
C THR A 63 9.24 11.17 16.78
N HIS A 64 8.93 11.51 15.52
CA HIS A 64 9.89 12.13 14.59
C HIS A 64 9.57 13.59 14.24
N ALA A 65 8.48 14.18 14.73
CA ALA A 65 8.10 15.57 14.42
C ALA A 65 9.22 16.55 14.79
N GLU A 66 9.77 16.45 16.01
CA GLU A 66 10.87 17.33 16.42
C GLU A 66 12.13 17.14 15.56
N ALA A 67 12.44 15.91 15.18
CA ALA A 67 13.58 15.62 14.30
C ALA A 67 13.35 16.20 12.90
N LEU A 68 12.14 16.04 12.36
CA LEU A 68 11.72 16.62 11.08
C LEU A 68 11.70 18.15 11.11
N ASP A 69 11.31 18.77 12.23
CA ASP A 69 11.32 20.22 12.40
C ASP A 69 12.73 20.80 12.55
N LYS A 70 13.63 20.05 13.18
CA LYS A 70 15.06 20.38 13.21
C LYS A 70 15.69 20.24 11.82
N LEU A 71 15.36 19.19 11.08
CA LEU A 71 15.84 18.96 9.69
C LEU A 71 15.29 19.98 8.70
N ALA A 72 13.99 20.28 8.78
CA ALA A 72 13.35 21.37 8.06
C ALA A 72 13.69 22.75 8.64
N GLY A 73 14.54 22.80 9.67
CA GLY A 73 14.91 23.94 10.53
C GLY A 73 13.83 24.99 10.69
N LYS A 74 12.62 24.58 11.04
CA LYS A 74 11.49 25.47 11.37
C LYS A 74 11.70 26.18 12.71
N HIS A 75 12.57 25.63 13.56
CA HIS A 75 13.00 26.26 14.81
C HIS A 75 14.44 26.74 14.62
N GLY A 76 14.71 28.02 14.90
CA GLY A 76 16.02 28.68 14.77
C GLY A 76 17.10 28.21 15.75
N GLY A 77 17.18 26.90 15.98
CA GLY A 77 18.19 26.24 16.80
C GLY A 77 19.40 25.77 16.01
N HIS A 78 20.44 25.37 16.75
CA HIS A 78 21.75 24.89 16.33
C HIS A 78 21.72 24.07 15.02
N LEU A 79 22.57 24.42 14.04
CA LEU A 79 22.76 23.61 12.84
C LEU A 79 23.15 22.18 13.25
N LEU A 80 22.35 21.20 12.83
CA LEU A 80 22.65 19.78 13.01
C LEU A 80 23.98 19.45 12.32
N THR A 81 24.80 18.63 12.97
CA THR A 81 26.01 18.13 12.33
C THR A 81 25.63 17.14 11.21
N LYS A 82 26.45 17.03 10.15
CA LYS A 82 26.18 16.09 9.05
C LYS A 82 25.90 14.65 9.52
N ARG A 83 26.58 14.19 10.58
CA ARG A 83 26.38 12.85 11.15
C ARG A 83 25.02 12.69 11.82
N GLU A 84 24.50 13.72 12.48
CA GLU A 84 23.18 13.70 13.10
C GLU A 84 22.08 13.75 12.03
N THR A 85 22.26 14.56 10.99
CA THR A 85 21.38 14.60 9.83
C THR A 85 21.27 13.23 9.16
N ASP A 86 22.41 12.57 8.88
CA ASP A 86 22.44 11.25 8.25
C ASP A 86 21.73 10.20 9.11
N ARG A 87 21.98 10.21 10.44
CA ARG A 87 21.34 9.29 11.39
C ARG A 87 19.83 9.47 11.44
N LEU A 88 19.36 10.72 11.56
CA LEU A 88 17.92 11.02 11.62
C LEU A 88 17.21 10.65 10.32
N LEU A 89 17.82 10.93 9.16
CA LEU A 89 17.28 10.53 7.86
C LEU A 89 17.21 9.00 7.74
N GLN A 90 18.22 8.28 8.21
CA GLN A 90 18.21 6.82 8.23
C GLN A 90 17.09 6.26 9.12
N GLU A 91 16.90 6.82 10.32
CA GLU A 91 15.82 6.45 11.24
C GLU A 91 14.43 6.69 10.61
N ILE A 92 14.26 7.85 9.96
CA ILE A 92 13.02 8.20 9.25
C ILE A 92 12.72 7.23 8.10
N VAL A 93 13.72 6.95 7.25
CA VAL A 93 13.56 6.02 6.11
C VAL A 93 13.19 4.62 6.61
N GLN A 94 13.89 4.13 7.63
CA GLN A 94 13.66 2.80 8.16
C GLN A 94 12.25 2.68 8.77
N ALA A 95 11.85 3.64 9.60
CA ALA A 95 10.52 3.62 10.20
C ALA A 95 9.39 3.79 9.16
N GLN A 96 9.61 4.50 8.05
CA GLN A 96 8.64 4.54 6.95
C GLN A 96 8.52 3.20 6.23
N ASN A 97 9.64 2.51 6.00
CA ASN A 97 9.65 1.18 5.40
C ASN A 97 8.94 0.16 6.30
N ASP A 98 9.30 0.14 7.59
CA ASP A 98 8.71 -0.76 8.59
C ASP A 98 7.18 -0.53 8.70
N ALA A 99 6.74 0.73 8.68
CA ALA A 99 5.33 1.07 8.75
C ALA A 99 4.54 0.80 7.45
N VAL A 100 5.20 0.55 6.31
CA VAL A 100 4.57 0.05 5.08
C VAL A 100 4.52 -1.48 5.11
N GLN A 101 5.61 -2.13 5.51
CA GLN A 101 5.68 -3.58 5.69
C GLN A 101 4.59 -4.06 6.65
N GLU A 102 4.48 -3.45 7.84
CA GLU A 102 3.46 -3.83 8.84
C GLU A 102 2.04 -3.70 8.28
N GLN A 103 1.76 -2.71 7.43
CA GLN A 103 0.44 -2.57 6.80
C GLN A 103 0.13 -3.71 5.81
N LEU A 104 1.14 -4.24 5.14
CA LEU A 104 0.98 -5.37 4.22
C LEU A 104 0.83 -6.68 5.00
N ASP A 105 1.72 -6.91 5.97
CA ASP A 105 1.71 -8.10 6.82
C ASP A 105 0.37 -8.24 7.56
N SER A 106 -0.20 -7.13 8.04
CA SER A 106 -1.52 -7.13 8.67
C SER A 106 -2.64 -7.45 7.69
N GLY A 107 -2.53 -7.00 6.43
CA GLY A 107 -3.47 -7.33 5.37
C GLY A 107 -3.43 -8.81 4.99
N GLU A 108 -2.23 -9.36 4.82
CA GLU A 108 -2.00 -10.78 4.53
C GLU A 108 -2.58 -11.66 5.63
N LYS A 109 -2.28 -11.38 6.91
CA LYS A 109 -2.85 -12.11 8.05
C LYS A 109 -4.37 -12.11 8.05
N ILE A 110 -5.00 -10.98 7.72
CA ILE A 110 -6.47 -10.89 7.69
C ILE A 110 -7.05 -11.71 6.54
N ILE A 111 -6.39 -11.75 5.39
CA ILE A 111 -6.78 -12.62 4.27
C ILE A 111 -6.62 -14.09 4.66
N GLU A 112 -5.48 -14.49 5.24
CA GLU A 112 -5.25 -15.85 5.72
C GLU A 112 -6.27 -16.28 6.78
N THR A 113 -6.56 -15.41 7.74
CA THR A 113 -7.57 -15.70 8.78
C THR A 113 -8.95 -15.84 8.14
N LYS A 114 -9.30 -14.98 7.18
CA LYS A 114 -10.58 -15.07 6.47
C LYS A 114 -10.71 -16.35 5.63
N ASP A 115 -9.63 -16.79 4.99
CA ASP A 115 -9.62 -18.00 4.18
C ASP A 115 -9.70 -19.28 5.03
N THR A 116 -9.28 -19.21 6.30
CA THR A 116 -9.33 -20.32 7.26
C THR A 116 -10.60 -20.34 8.12
N MET A 117 -11.35 -19.23 8.18
CA MET A 117 -12.60 -19.14 8.93
C MET A 117 -13.70 -20.02 8.35
N SER A 118 -14.44 -20.68 9.24
CA SER A 118 -15.59 -21.51 8.89
C SER A 118 -16.90 -20.82 9.23
N LEU A 119 -17.85 -20.79 8.30
CA LEU A 119 -19.23 -20.33 8.54
C LEU A 119 -19.94 -21.15 9.63
N SER A 120 -19.45 -22.36 9.94
CA SER A 120 -20.09 -23.28 10.89
C SER A 120 -20.20 -22.70 12.30
N SER A 121 -19.20 -21.94 12.77
CA SER A 121 -19.20 -21.30 14.09
C SER A 121 -20.39 -20.34 14.24
N VAL A 122 -20.62 -19.48 13.24
CA VAL A 122 -21.70 -18.50 13.22
C VAL A 122 -23.07 -19.16 13.13
N VAL A 123 -23.19 -20.24 12.33
CA VAL A 123 -24.42 -21.02 12.23
C VAL A 123 -24.75 -21.69 13.57
N VAL A 124 -23.77 -22.30 14.23
CA VAL A 124 -23.94 -22.94 15.54
C VAL A 124 -24.35 -21.90 16.59
N ALA A 125 -23.67 -20.75 16.64
CA ALA A 125 -24.03 -19.65 17.54
C ALA A 125 -25.47 -19.14 17.31
N THR A 126 -25.90 -19.04 16.04
CA THR A 126 -27.27 -18.65 15.67
C THR A 126 -28.30 -19.69 16.11
N VAL A 127 -27.99 -20.98 16.02
CA VAL A 127 -28.86 -22.06 16.51
C VAL A 127 -28.99 -21.99 18.03
N PHE A 128 -27.90 -21.79 18.78
CA PHE A 128 -27.94 -21.62 20.24
C PHE A 128 -28.76 -20.40 20.66
N PHE A 129 -28.55 -19.26 20.00
CA PHE A 129 -29.33 -18.05 20.27
C PHE A 129 -30.81 -18.22 19.90
N GLY A 130 -31.10 -18.86 18.76
CA GLY A 130 -32.45 -19.20 18.33
C GLY A 130 -33.16 -20.16 19.29
N ALA A 131 -32.46 -21.19 19.77
CA ALA A 131 -32.99 -22.12 20.76
C ALA A 131 -33.37 -21.41 22.07
N TYR A 132 -32.57 -20.43 22.50
CA TYR A 132 -32.92 -19.57 23.62
C TYR A 132 -34.18 -18.73 23.34
N LEU A 133 -34.33 -18.14 22.15
CA LEU A 133 -35.55 -17.41 21.80
C LEU A 133 -36.79 -18.31 21.79
N VAL A 134 -36.69 -19.54 21.29
CA VAL A 134 -37.78 -20.53 21.37
C VAL A 134 -38.09 -20.88 22.81
N TYR A 135 -37.07 -21.10 23.65
CA TYR A 135 -37.26 -21.34 25.08
C TYR A 135 -37.98 -20.18 25.77
N PHE A 136 -37.56 -18.94 25.49
CA PHE A 136 -38.17 -17.75 26.04
C PHE A 136 -39.63 -17.56 25.57
N TRP A 137 -39.90 -17.88 24.30
CA TRP A 137 -41.25 -17.93 23.74
C TRP A 137 -42.13 -18.97 24.46
N CYS A 138 -41.62 -20.18 24.68
CA CYS A 138 -42.34 -21.24 25.40
C CYS A 138 -42.64 -20.86 26.86
N LYS A 139 -41.87 -19.93 27.45
CA LYS A 139 -42.12 -19.34 28.77
C LYS A 139 -43.07 -18.13 28.73
N GLY A 140 -43.66 -17.83 27.57
CA GLY A 140 -44.65 -16.76 27.42
C GLY A 140 -44.08 -15.35 27.54
N TRP A 141 -42.79 -15.16 27.22
CA TRP A 141 -42.09 -13.87 27.33
C TRP A 141 -42.01 -13.31 28.76
N VAL A 142 -42.09 -14.18 29.77
CA VAL A 142 -42.02 -13.81 31.18
C VAL A 142 -40.56 -13.93 31.65
N PHE A 143 -39.92 -12.80 32.01
CA PHE A 143 -38.51 -12.74 32.39
C PHE A 143 -38.19 -13.63 33.59
N GLY A 144 -38.97 -13.52 34.67
CA GLY A 144 -38.76 -14.29 35.90
C GLY A 144 -39.03 -15.81 35.77
N ALA A 145 -39.55 -16.27 34.63
CA ALA A 145 -39.76 -17.69 34.34
C ALA A 145 -38.58 -18.34 33.59
N VAL A 146 -37.61 -17.53 33.17
CA VAL A 146 -36.36 -17.98 32.56
C VAL A 146 -35.38 -18.38 33.65
N THR A 147 -34.53 -19.37 33.36
CA THR A 147 -33.49 -19.81 34.28
C THR A 147 -32.20 -19.06 34.00
N SER A 148 -31.59 -18.42 35.00
CA SER A 148 -30.30 -17.70 34.87
C SER A 148 -29.17 -18.55 34.30
N LYS A 149 -29.21 -19.88 34.52
CA LYS A 149 -28.27 -20.85 33.95
C LYS A 149 -28.20 -20.87 32.42
N VAL A 150 -29.27 -20.46 31.75
CA VAL A 150 -29.27 -20.35 30.29
C VAL A 150 -28.43 -19.15 29.86
N HIS A 151 -28.50 -18.03 30.59
CA HIS A 151 -27.65 -16.86 30.35
C HIS A 151 -26.18 -17.15 30.69
N ASP A 152 -25.89 -17.88 31.77
CA ASP A 152 -24.52 -18.34 32.09
C ASP A 152 -23.91 -19.14 30.93
N GLY A 153 -24.69 -20.06 30.32
CA GLY A 153 -24.25 -20.85 29.18
C GLY A 153 -24.01 -20.02 27.91
N LEU A 154 -24.92 -19.08 27.61
CA LEU A 154 -24.77 -18.16 26.46
C LEU A 154 -23.59 -17.21 26.63
N ALA A 155 -23.29 -16.77 27.86
CA ALA A 155 -22.19 -15.89 28.22
C ALA A 155 -20.80 -16.49 27.93
N ILE A 156 -20.71 -17.82 27.89
CA ILE A 156 -19.47 -18.56 27.61
C ILE A 156 -19.43 -18.97 26.15
N VAL A 157 -20.50 -19.59 25.65
CA VAL A 157 -20.51 -20.23 24.33
C VAL A 157 -20.46 -19.22 23.19
N LEU A 158 -21.26 -18.15 23.25
CA LEU A 158 -21.35 -17.20 22.14
C LEU A 158 -20.06 -16.37 21.94
N PRO A 159 -19.45 -15.80 22.99
CA PRO A 159 -18.22 -15.03 22.80
C PRO A 159 -17.04 -15.91 22.37
N MET A 160 -16.94 -17.14 22.87
CA MET A 160 -15.89 -18.09 22.47
C MET A 160 -16.01 -18.51 21.00
N LEU A 161 -17.24 -18.72 20.51
CA LEU A 161 -17.46 -19.18 19.13
C LEU A 161 -17.34 -18.06 18.08
N LEU A 162 -17.47 -16.79 18.47
CA LEU A 162 -17.61 -15.67 17.53
C LEU A 162 -16.45 -14.66 17.60
N GLN A 163 -15.45 -14.91 18.44
CA GLN A 163 -14.35 -13.98 18.66
C GLN A 163 -13.54 -13.73 17.38
N GLU A 164 -13.27 -14.76 16.60
CA GLU A 164 -12.47 -14.63 15.37
C GLU A 164 -13.26 -13.86 14.30
N GLU A 165 -14.52 -14.24 14.06
CA GLU A 165 -15.39 -13.65 13.05
C GLU A 165 -15.71 -12.19 13.36
N MET A 166 -15.86 -11.86 14.64
CA MET A 166 -16.03 -10.49 15.09
C MET A 166 -14.76 -9.67 14.87
N ALA A 167 -13.57 -10.22 15.15
CA ALA A 167 -12.31 -9.53 14.90
C ALA A 167 -12.13 -9.23 13.41
N THR A 168 -12.33 -10.21 12.54
CA THR A 168 -12.21 -10.02 11.09
C THR A 168 -13.30 -9.12 10.53
N GLY A 169 -14.53 -9.20 11.04
CA GLY A 169 -15.61 -8.29 10.67
C GLY A 169 -15.27 -6.84 11.00
N LEU A 170 -14.75 -6.59 12.21
CA LEU A 170 -14.30 -5.27 12.64
C LEU A 170 -13.14 -4.78 11.78
N SER A 171 -12.10 -5.58 11.59
CA SER A 171 -10.95 -5.23 10.73
C SER A 171 -11.39 -4.90 9.30
N GLN A 172 -12.37 -5.61 8.75
CA GLN A 172 -12.92 -5.34 7.43
C GLN A 172 -13.69 -4.01 7.36
N VAL A 173 -14.54 -3.71 8.34
CA VAL A 173 -15.24 -2.42 8.41
C VAL A 173 -14.26 -1.26 8.51
N LEU A 174 -13.17 -1.42 9.27
CA LEU A 174 -12.13 -0.39 9.43
C LEU A 174 -11.26 -0.22 8.19
N LEU A 175 -10.95 -1.31 7.51
CA LEU A 175 -10.28 -1.26 6.23
C LEU A 175 -11.13 -0.51 5.20
N TRP A 176 -12.44 -0.79 5.15
CA TRP A 176 -13.37 -0.05 4.29
C TRP A 176 -13.35 1.42 4.65
N TYR A 177 -13.50 1.74 5.94
CA TYR A 177 -13.46 3.10 6.46
C TYR A 177 -12.19 3.86 6.04
N LYS A 178 -11.02 3.24 6.20
CA LYS A 178 -9.70 3.82 5.87
C LYS A 178 -9.57 4.18 4.40
N TRP A 179 -10.12 3.36 3.50
CA TRP A 179 -9.95 3.51 2.05
C TRP A 179 -11.17 4.08 1.32
N THR A 180 -12.30 4.32 1.99
CA THR A 180 -13.48 5.01 1.41
C THR A 180 -13.44 6.51 1.72
N PRO A 181 -13.01 7.36 0.77
CA PRO A 181 -12.72 8.77 1.06
C PRO A 181 -13.96 9.66 1.27
N PHE A 182 -15.12 9.31 0.70
CA PHE A 182 -16.22 10.29 0.55
C PHE A 182 -17.10 10.52 1.78
N SER A 183 -17.33 9.52 2.64
CA SER A 183 -18.19 9.70 3.81
C SER A 183 -17.43 10.22 5.03
N VAL A 184 -16.15 9.86 5.13
CA VAL A 184 -15.34 10.08 6.34
C VAL A 184 -14.70 11.45 6.35
N ASP A 185 -14.01 11.85 5.28
CA ASP A 185 -13.40 13.18 5.23
C ASP A 185 -14.47 14.28 5.22
N ALA A 186 -15.65 14.02 4.62
CA ALA A 186 -16.78 14.94 4.68
C ALA A 186 -17.38 15.04 6.10
N LEU A 187 -17.48 13.93 6.83
CA LEU A 187 -17.95 13.91 8.22
C LEU A 187 -16.92 14.52 9.18
N ILE A 188 -15.63 14.21 9.00
CA ILE A 188 -14.54 14.80 9.79
C ILE A 188 -14.41 16.28 9.49
N ALA A 189 -14.50 16.69 8.22
CA ALA A 189 -14.49 18.12 7.86
C ALA A 189 -15.76 18.85 8.34
N SER A 190 -16.92 18.21 8.36
CA SER A 190 -18.14 18.85 8.90
C SER A 190 -18.13 18.93 10.43
N THR A 191 -17.52 17.94 11.11
CA THR A 191 -17.50 17.86 12.59
C THR A 191 -16.29 18.55 13.21
N PHE A 192 -15.14 18.53 12.53
CA PHE A 192 -13.84 19.02 13.00
C PHE A 192 -13.15 19.95 11.98
N GLY A 193 -13.88 20.54 11.02
CA GLY A 193 -13.31 21.33 9.92
C GLY A 193 -12.52 22.57 10.34
N CYS A 194 -12.67 23.04 11.57
CA CYS A 194 -11.84 24.10 12.14
C CYS A 194 -10.41 23.64 12.50
N ILE A 195 -10.19 22.32 12.61
CA ILE A 195 -8.95 21.70 13.11
C ILE A 195 -8.30 20.83 12.04
N VAL A 196 -9.10 20.14 11.22
CA VAL A 196 -8.60 19.23 10.19
C VAL A 196 -8.76 19.87 8.82
N ALA A 197 -7.65 20.18 8.16
CA ALA A 197 -7.67 20.67 6.79
C ALA A 197 -8.30 19.60 5.85
N PRO A 198 -9.28 19.97 5.02
CA PRO A 198 -9.88 19.05 4.06
C PRO A 198 -8.80 18.52 3.11
N HIS A 199 -8.80 17.22 2.83
CA HIS A 199 -8.03 16.69 1.71
C HIS A 199 -8.66 17.25 0.43
N THR A 200 -8.02 18.25 -0.15
CA THR A 200 -8.42 18.83 -1.44
C THR A 200 -8.20 17.79 -2.52
N ARG A 201 -9.33 17.30 -3.08
CA ARG A 201 -9.45 16.44 -4.28
C ARG A 201 -8.49 15.24 -4.30
N THR A 202 -9.00 14.08 -3.89
CA THR A 202 -8.37 12.80 -4.27
C THR A 202 -8.37 12.69 -5.78
N GLY A 203 -7.18 12.53 -6.34
CA GLY A 203 -6.98 12.36 -7.76
C GLY A 203 -7.64 11.11 -8.31
N ALA A 204 -7.91 11.11 -9.62
CA ALA A 204 -8.51 9.95 -10.29
C ALA A 204 -7.64 8.68 -10.09
N PHE A 205 -6.32 8.86 -10.16
CA PHE A 205 -5.34 7.80 -9.92
C PHE A 205 -5.39 7.29 -8.48
N GLU A 206 -5.28 8.19 -7.50
CA GLU A 206 -5.25 7.86 -6.08
C GLU A 206 -6.51 7.10 -5.64
N ALA A 207 -7.68 7.55 -6.12
CA ALA A 207 -8.93 6.89 -5.77
C ALA A 207 -9.02 5.45 -6.32
N GLN A 208 -8.36 5.14 -7.44
CA GLN A 208 -8.30 3.77 -7.94
C GLN A 208 -7.26 2.91 -7.21
N VAL A 209 -6.08 3.45 -6.92
CA VAL A 209 -5.08 2.72 -6.12
C VAL A 209 -5.63 2.44 -4.71
N ASN A 210 -6.37 3.37 -4.11
CA ASN A 210 -7.03 3.14 -2.83
C ASN A 210 -8.03 1.97 -2.88
N LYS A 211 -8.78 1.81 -3.98
CA LYS A 211 -9.67 0.65 -4.18
C LYS A 211 -8.90 -0.67 -4.28
N GLN A 212 -7.69 -0.64 -4.81
CA GLN A 212 -6.84 -1.82 -4.91
C GLN A 212 -6.17 -2.16 -3.57
N CYS A 213 -5.64 -1.17 -2.86
CA CYS A 213 -5.15 -1.33 -1.49
C CYS A 213 -6.24 -1.94 -0.58
N LEU A 214 -7.49 -1.48 -0.75
CA LEU A 214 -8.67 -2.06 -0.10
C LEU A 214 -8.87 -3.55 -0.47
N SER A 215 -8.73 -3.92 -1.75
CA SER A 215 -8.93 -5.31 -2.20
C SER A 215 -7.87 -6.30 -1.68
N VAL A 216 -6.67 -5.80 -1.36
CA VAL A 216 -5.57 -6.60 -0.82
C VAL A 216 -5.51 -6.54 0.71
N GLY A 217 -6.46 -5.86 1.37
CA GLY A 217 -6.45 -5.80 2.83
C GLY A 217 -5.43 -4.83 3.42
N VAL A 218 -4.79 -3.98 2.61
CA VAL A 218 -3.61 -3.22 3.04
C VAL A 218 -3.95 -2.27 4.19
N GLY A 219 -3.27 -2.49 5.31
CA GLY A 219 -3.39 -1.69 6.51
C GLY A 219 -4.72 -1.86 7.24
N ALA A 220 -5.35 -3.03 7.11
CA ALA A 220 -6.40 -3.47 8.02
C ALA A 220 -5.80 -3.67 9.42
N PRO A 221 -6.40 -3.13 10.48
CA PRO A 221 -5.83 -3.19 11.82
C PRO A 221 -6.12 -4.54 12.50
N ASP A 222 -5.22 -4.98 13.38
CA ASP A 222 -5.46 -6.11 14.27
C ASP A 222 -6.50 -5.71 15.33
N MET A 223 -7.66 -6.37 15.29
CA MET A 223 -8.80 -6.10 16.19
C MET A 223 -8.97 -7.19 17.26
N THR A 224 -8.03 -8.11 17.40
CA THR A 224 -8.11 -9.20 18.40
C THR A 224 -8.28 -8.67 19.82
N GLY A 225 -7.49 -7.68 20.22
CA GLY A 225 -7.56 -7.06 21.55
C GLY A 225 -8.87 -6.30 21.79
N PHE A 226 -9.36 -5.54 20.80
CA PHE A 226 -10.64 -4.84 20.91
C PHE A 226 -11.83 -5.81 20.93
N THR A 227 -11.71 -6.93 20.20
CA THR A 227 -12.71 -7.99 20.22
C THR A 227 -12.74 -8.73 21.55
N ALA A 228 -11.59 -8.94 22.20
CA ALA A 228 -11.53 -9.44 23.58
C ALA A 228 -12.27 -8.50 24.56
N PHE A 229 -12.16 -7.18 24.36
CA PHE A 229 -12.93 -6.22 25.13
C PHE A 229 -14.45 -6.31 24.87
N ILE A 230 -14.87 -6.38 23.61
CA ILE A 230 -16.30 -6.52 23.27
C ILE A 230 -16.86 -7.83 23.81
N THR A 231 -16.16 -8.94 23.65
CA THR A 231 -16.58 -10.26 24.13
C THR A 231 -16.67 -10.32 25.65
N SER A 232 -15.71 -9.72 26.37
CA SER A 232 -15.78 -9.63 27.85
C SER A 232 -16.95 -8.74 28.32
N LEU A 233 -17.21 -7.62 27.65
CA LEU A 233 -18.39 -6.79 27.90
C LEU A 233 -19.69 -7.55 27.60
N TRP A 234 -19.70 -8.36 26.55
CA TRP A 234 -20.84 -9.17 26.16
C TRP A 234 -21.15 -10.26 27.19
N THR A 235 -20.12 -10.94 27.71
CA THR A 235 -20.24 -11.85 28.86
C THR A 235 -20.83 -11.13 30.08
N LEU A 236 -20.36 -9.92 30.40
CA LEU A 236 -20.91 -9.12 31.50
C LEU A 236 -22.41 -8.81 31.29
N PHE A 237 -22.83 -8.48 30.08
CA PHE A 237 -24.24 -8.24 29.77
C PHE A 237 -25.11 -9.47 30.02
N PHE A 238 -24.65 -10.67 29.66
CA PHE A 238 -25.37 -11.90 29.97
C PHE A 238 -25.47 -12.18 31.48
N LEU A 239 -24.41 -11.88 32.25
CA LEU A 239 -24.46 -11.98 33.71
C LEU A 239 -25.48 -11.01 34.31
N ILE A 240 -25.56 -9.78 33.79
CA ILE A 240 -26.57 -8.80 34.20
C ILE A 240 -27.98 -9.29 33.83
N GLN A 241 -28.16 -9.89 32.65
CA GLN A 241 -29.45 -10.49 32.27
C GLN A 241 -29.85 -11.63 33.20
N GLY A 242 -28.90 -12.48 33.60
CA GLY A 242 -29.12 -13.53 34.61
C GLY A 242 -29.55 -12.93 35.96
N TYR A 243 -28.89 -11.87 36.41
CA TYR A 243 -29.26 -11.13 37.63
C TYR A 243 -30.67 -10.51 37.54
N ILE A 244 -31.02 -9.88 36.40
CA ILE A 244 -32.35 -9.29 36.19
C ILE A 244 -33.44 -10.35 36.35
N VAL A 245 -33.23 -11.53 35.75
CA VAL A 245 -34.18 -12.65 35.79
C VAL A 245 -34.33 -13.20 37.21
N GLU A 246 -33.23 -13.38 37.95
CA GLU A 246 -33.27 -13.83 39.34
C GLU A 246 -33.96 -12.82 40.26
N ARG A 247 -33.71 -11.53 40.05
CA ARG A 247 -34.34 -10.46 40.83
C ARG A 247 -35.84 -10.37 40.60
N LEU A 248 -36.28 -10.39 39.33
CA LEU A 248 -37.71 -10.38 38.98
C LEU A 248 -38.43 -11.65 39.46
N GLY A 249 -37.76 -12.81 39.42
CA GLY A 249 -38.28 -14.06 39.97
C GLY A 249 -38.38 -14.06 41.50
N GLY A 250 -37.36 -13.52 42.18
CA GLY A 250 -37.30 -13.44 43.64
C GLY A 250 -38.26 -12.42 44.26
N ASP A 251 -38.49 -11.29 43.59
CA ASP A 251 -39.39 -10.22 44.05
C ASP A 251 -40.87 -10.50 43.74
N GLY A 252 -41.18 -11.62 43.07
CA GLY A 252 -42.54 -12.02 42.68
C GLY A 252 -43.14 -11.23 41.52
N ASP A 253 -42.41 -10.27 40.96
CA ASP A 253 -42.78 -9.47 39.79
C ASP A 253 -42.19 -10.08 38.51
N MET A 254 -42.69 -11.27 38.15
CA MET A 254 -42.11 -12.09 37.08
C MET A 254 -42.12 -11.42 35.69
N LYS A 255 -42.99 -10.42 35.49
CA LYS A 255 -43.12 -9.67 34.23
C LYS A 255 -42.45 -8.30 34.24
N GLY A 256 -42.03 -7.79 35.41
CA GLY A 256 -41.47 -6.45 35.54
C GLY A 256 -42.51 -5.35 35.34
N GLU A 257 -43.75 -5.58 35.78
CA GLU A 257 -44.86 -4.62 35.64
C GLU A 257 -44.85 -3.54 36.73
N ARG A 258 -44.00 -3.70 37.77
CA ARG A 258 -43.81 -2.69 38.82
C ARG A 258 -42.98 -1.52 38.30
N ALA A 259 -43.39 -0.28 38.65
CA ALA A 259 -42.70 0.94 38.22
C ALA A 259 -41.20 0.96 38.57
N ASP A 260 -40.82 0.37 39.72
CA ASP A 260 -39.43 0.26 40.17
C ASP A 260 -38.57 -0.71 39.33
N HIS A 261 -39.21 -1.55 38.50
CA HIS A 261 -38.57 -2.60 37.71
C HIS A 261 -38.64 -2.37 36.19
N MET A 262 -39.36 -1.36 35.71
CA MET A 262 -39.46 -1.06 34.27
C MET A 262 -38.09 -0.90 33.59
N TRP A 263 -37.15 -0.23 34.25
CA TRP A 263 -35.80 -0.05 33.71
C TRP A 263 -35.02 -1.36 33.56
N LEU A 264 -35.29 -2.38 34.39
CA LEU A 264 -34.68 -3.71 34.27
C LEU A 264 -35.16 -4.41 32.99
N THR A 265 -36.45 -4.28 32.69
CA THR A 265 -37.07 -4.83 31.48
C THR A 265 -36.49 -4.20 30.21
N ASP A 266 -36.38 -2.87 30.17
CA ASP A 266 -35.78 -2.15 29.04
C ASP A 266 -34.30 -2.52 28.85
N THR A 267 -33.56 -2.62 29.97
CA THR A 267 -32.14 -3.04 29.97
C THR A 267 -31.97 -4.46 29.43
N TYR A 268 -32.86 -5.38 29.82
CA TYR A 268 -32.84 -6.77 29.34
C TYR A 268 -33.02 -6.86 27.83
N TRP A 269 -34.03 -6.14 27.30
CA TRP A 269 -34.30 -6.09 25.87
C TRP A 269 -33.15 -5.45 25.10
N PHE A 270 -32.57 -4.37 25.61
CA PHE A 270 -31.39 -3.75 25.00
C PHE A 270 -30.25 -4.76 24.83
N PHE A 271 -29.91 -5.52 25.87
CA PHE A 271 -28.86 -6.55 25.79
C PHE A 271 -29.21 -7.71 24.84
N LEU A 272 -30.49 -8.07 24.76
CA LEU A 272 -30.96 -9.10 23.82
C LEU A 272 -30.82 -8.62 22.36
N TYR A 273 -31.24 -7.39 22.06
CA TYR A 273 -31.05 -6.80 20.73
C TYR A 273 -29.57 -6.61 20.38
N TYR A 274 -28.75 -6.17 21.34
CA TYR A 274 -27.31 -6.06 21.17
C TYR A 274 -26.68 -7.41 20.79
N SER A 275 -27.05 -8.48 21.50
CA SER A 275 -26.57 -9.84 21.24
C SER A 275 -26.99 -10.34 19.85
N ALA A 276 -28.25 -10.12 19.48
CA ALA A 276 -28.74 -10.46 18.14
C ALA A 276 -27.99 -9.69 17.04
N GLY A 277 -27.70 -8.40 17.28
CA GLY A 277 -26.90 -7.56 16.39
C GLY A 277 -25.47 -8.06 16.22
N LEU A 278 -24.81 -8.50 17.29
CA LEU A 278 -23.46 -9.07 17.24
C LEU A 278 -23.43 -10.40 16.46
N VAL A 279 -24.37 -11.30 16.71
CA VAL A 279 -24.47 -12.56 15.96
C VAL A 279 -24.68 -12.27 14.46
N LEU A 280 -25.56 -11.32 14.13
CA LEU A 280 -25.79 -10.91 12.75
C LEU A 280 -24.55 -10.26 12.11
N PHE A 281 -23.79 -9.48 12.90
CA PHE A 281 -22.52 -8.89 12.45
C PHE A 281 -21.48 -9.96 12.13
N CYS A 282 -21.44 -11.08 12.86
CA CYS A 282 -20.49 -12.16 12.58
C CYS A 282 -20.74 -12.88 11.24
N TYR A 283 -21.91 -12.67 10.60
CA TYR A 283 -22.12 -13.09 9.20
C TYR A 283 -21.46 -12.15 8.17
N PHE A 284 -21.12 -10.92 8.55
CA PHE A 284 -20.58 -9.90 7.66
C PHE A 284 -19.31 -10.32 6.91
N PRO A 285 -18.28 -10.94 7.54
CA PRO A 285 -17.07 -11.37 6.84
C PRO A 285 -17.35 -12.33 5.67
N PHE A 286 -18.37 -13.17 5.81
CA PHE A 286 -18.75 -14.18 4.82
C PHE A 286 -19.58 -13.59 3.67
N VAL A 287 -20.41 -12.58 3.95
CA VAL A 287 -21.24 -11.94 2.92
C VAL A 287 -20.42 -10.95 2.09
N CYS A 288 -19.41 -10.32 2.68
CA CYS A 288 -18.62 -9.29 2.03
C CYS A 288 -17.22 -9.81 1.72
N HIS A 289 -16.95 -10.24 0.48
CA HIS A 289 -15.61 -10.67 0.06
C HIS A 289 -14.62 -9.49 0.02
N ILE A 290 -13.40 -9.69 0.57
CA ILE A 290 -12.30 -8.71 0.49
C ILE A 290 -11.48 -8.94 -0.78
N SER A 291 -11.23 -10.20 -1.15
CA SER A 291 -10.51 -10.54 -2.38
C SER A 291 -11.30 -11.61 -3.18
N GLN A 292 -11.29 -11.45 -4.51
CA GLN A 292 -11.63 -12.50 -5.49
C GLN A 292 -10.37 -12.94 -6.27
N LEU A 293 -9.20 -12.47 -5.83
CA LEU A 293 -7.94 -12.62 -6.55
C LEU A 293 -7.28 -13.94 -6.16
N LYS A 294 -6.68 -14.63 -7.13
CA LYS A 294 -5.86 -15.82 -6.86
C LYS A 294 -4.66 -15.40 -6.02
N LYS A 295 -4.13 -16.30 -5.17
CA LYS A 295 -2.98 -16.02 -4.27
C LYS A 295 -1.80 -15.32 -4.98
N LYS A 296 -1.43 -15.78 -6.18
CA LYS A 296 -0.34 -15.20 -6.98
C LYS A 296 -0.64 -13.77 -7.44
N ASP A 297 -1.89 -13.48 -7.82
CA ASP A 297 -2.31 -12.13 -8.19
C ASP A 297 -2.36 -11.21 -6.96
N LEU A 298 -2.55 -11.78 -5.78
CA LEU A 298 -2.58 -11.02 -4.53
C LEU A 298 -1.17 -10.57 -4.12
N GLU A 299 -0.17 -11.42 -4.27
CA GLU A 299 1.24 -11.11 -3.99
C GLU A 299 1.75 -9.96 -4.88
N SER A 300 1.48 -10.01 -6.18
CA SER A 300 1.91 -8.95 -7.12
C SER A 300 1.20 -7.62 -6.88
N VAL A 301 -0.11 -7.66 -6.60
CA VAL A 301 -0.90 -6.47 -6.28
C VAL A 301 -0.50 -5.91 -4.90
N ALA A 302 -0.14 -6.74 -3.93
CA ALA A 302 0.41 -6.30 -2.65
C ALA A 302 1.75 -5.57 -2.85
N ALA A 303 2.62 -6.10 -3.72
CA ALA A 303 3.90 -5.48 -4.05
C ALA A 303 3.73 -4.12 -4.76
N THR A 304 2.77 -3.97 -5.67
CA THR A 304 2.49 -2.66 -6.29
C THR A 304 1.89 -1.67 -5.29
N CYS A 305 0.99 -2.11 -4.40
CA CYS A 305 0.48 -1.29 -3.30
C CYS A 305 1.59 -0.86 -2.33
N ARG A 306 2.53 -1.74 -2.00
CA ARG A 306 3.72 -1.45 -1.17
C ARG A 306 4.49 -0.26 -1.73
N ILE A 307 4.87 -0.33 -3.01
CA ILE A 307 5.69 0.68 -3.67
C ILE A 307 4.94 2.00 -3.77
N TYR A 308 3.64 1.96 -4.10
CA TYR A 308 2.82 3.16 -4.12
C TYR A 308 2.76 3.85 -2.75
N LEU A 309 2.47 3.10 -1.68
CA LEU A 309 2.39 3.66 -0.33
C LEU A 309 3.74 4.19 0.15
N PHE A 310 4.80 3.48 -0.18
CA PHE A 310 6.17 3.91 0.08
C PHE A 310 6.48 5.23 -0.64
N LEU A 311 6.25 5.31 -1.96
CA LEU A 311 6.42 6.51 -2.78
C LEU A 311 5.61 7.69 -2.24
N LYS A 312 4.35 7.46 -1.86
CA LYS A 312 3.46 8.49 -1.32
C LYS A 312 3.97 9.03 0.01
N ARG A 313 4.40 8.16 0.92
CA ARG A 313 4.93 8.55 2.24
C ARG A 313 6.25 9.29 2.10
N MET A 314 7.18 8.76 1.31
CA MET A 314 8.46 9.39 1.05
C MET A 314 8.33 10.71 0.28
N GLY A 315 7.36 10.80 -0.64
CA GLY A 315 6.99 12.05 -1.30
C GLY A 315 6.53 13.10 -0.30
N LYS A 316 5.63 12.74 0.63
CA LYS A 316 5.20 13.65 1.72
C LYS A 316 6.36 14.07 2.62
N THR A 317 7.27 13.16 2.98
CA THR A 317 8.48 13.47 3.75
C THR A 317 9.38 14.44 2.99
N GLN A 318 9.61 14.21 1.69
CA GLN A 318 10.38 15.10 0.83
C GLN A 318 9.74 16.49 0.76
N SER A 319 8.44 16.58 0.51
CA SER A 319 7.69 17.84 0.49
C SER A 319 7.72 18.57 1.84
N TYR A 320 7.74 17.85 2.96
CA TYR A 320 7.86 18.44 4.29
C TYR A 320 9.22 19.09 4.52
N LEU A 321 10.28 18.46 4.00
CA LEU A 321 11.65 18.95 4.09
C LEU A 321 11.91 20.16 3.18
N CYS A 322 11.12 20.34 2.13
CA CYS A 322 11.11 21.56 1.31
C CYS A 322 10.40 22.69 2.06
N ARG A 323 11.15 23.66 2.62
CA ARG A 323 10.60 24.75 3.46
C ARG A 323 9.54 25.61 2.78
N HIS A 324 9.51 25.69 1.44
CA HIS A 324 8.47 26.37 0.68
C HIS A 324 8.29 25.72 -0.70
N PRO A 325 7.09 25.24 -1.07
CA PRO A 325 6.83 24.66 -2.40
C PRO A 325 6.84 25.67 -3.57
N ARG A 326 7.17 26.96 -3.32
CA ARG A 326 7.03 28.07 -4.29
C ARG A 326 8.20 29.06 -4.31
N ALA A 327 9.24 28.84 -3.50
CA ALA A 327 10.46 29.66 -3.51
C ALA A 327 11.64 28.75 -3.85
N ASN A 328 12.59 29.25 -4.64
CA ASN A 328 13.81 28.53 -5.05
C ASN A 328 14.33 27.67 -3.90
N ILE A 329 14.30 26.35 -4.08
CA ILE A 329 14.80 25.39 -3.09
C ILE A 329 16.28 25.69 -2.85
N ASP A 330 16.66 25.82 -1.58
CA ASP A 330 18.03 26.18 -1.19
C ASP A 330 19.00 25.00 -1.47
N GLN A 331 20.28 25.29 -1.70
CA GLN A 331 21.29 24.29 -2.04
C GLN A 331 21.43 23.21 -0.95
N ASP A 332 21.24 23.59 0.31
CA ASP A 332 21.23 22.69 1.47
C ASP A 332 20.02 21.74 1.47
N GLN A 333 18.86 22.20 0.98
CA GLN A 333 17.66 21.36 0.88
C GLN A 333 17.83 20.32 -0.23
N TYR A 334 18.42 20.70 -1.36
CA TYR A 334 18.79 19.74 -2.41
C TYR A 334 19.74 18.66 -1.92
N TYR A 335 20.73 19.05 -1.11
CA TYR A 335 21.64 18.10 -0.49
C TYR A 335 20.90 17.12 0.42
N MET A 336 20.00 17.62 1.26
CA MET A 336 19.19 16.80 2.17
C MET A 336 18.26 15.84 1.42
N ILE A 337 17.60 16.27 0.34
CA ILE A 337 16.72 15.41 -0.46
C ILE A 337 17.52 14.31 -1.17
N ARG A 338 18.70 14.64 -1.74
CA ARG A 338 19.59 13.63 -2.33
C ARG A 338 20.03 12.61 -1.29
N HIS A 339 20.36 13.05 -0.08
CA HIS A 339 20.76 12.16 1.01
C HIS A 339 19.60 11.26 1.46
N LEU A 340 18.38 11.80 1.55
CA LEU A 340 17.17 11.01 1.82
C LEU A 340 16.98 9.90 0.77
N ARG A 341 17.09 10.21 -0.52
CA ARG A 341 16.99 9.24 -1.62
C ARG A 341 18.12 8.20 -1.57
N TYR A 342 19.34 8.62 -1.23
CA TYR A 342 20.47 7.71 -1.07
C TYR A 342 20.27 6.72 0.09
N GLN A 343 19.86 7.21 1.27
CA GLN A 343 19.57 6.35 2.42
C GLN A 343 18.41 5.40 2.14
N THR A 344 17.42 5.87 1.36
CA THR A 344 16.32 5.03 0.88
C THR A 344 16.83 3.86 0.05
N LEU A 345 17.67 4.14 -0.95
CA LEU A 345 18.23 3.10 -1.80
C LEU A 345 19.08 2.08 -1.01
N LEU A 346 19.82 2.53 0.00
CA LEU A 346 20.61 1.64 0.86
C LEU A 346 19.73 0.69 1.71
N LYS A 347 18.53 1.11 2.08
CA LYS A 347 17.62 0.35 2.97
C LYS A 347 16.65 -0.57 2.23
N MET A 348 16.41 -0.34 0.94
CA MET A 348 15.56 -1.21 0.14
C MET A 348 16.21 -2.58 -0.13
N SER A 349 15.42 -3.65 -0.15
CA SER A 349 15.89 -4.97 -0.61
C SER A 349 16.16 -4.99 -2.12
N ALA A 350 16.86 -6.01 -2.64
CA ALA A 350 17.13 -6.10 -4.08
C ALA A 350 15.82 -6.20 -4.89
N ASP A 351 14.90 -7.03 -4.40
CA ASP A 351 13.56 -7.21 -4.97
C ASP A 351 12.76 -5.89 -4.93
N ASP A 352 12.76 -5.15 -3.82
CA ASP A 352 12.08 -3.85 -3.71
C ASP A 352 12.59 -2.83 -4.74
N VAL A 353 13.91 -2.80 -4.99
CA VAL A 353 14.51 -1.85 -5.93
C VAL A 353 14.18 -2.21 -7.38
N ILE A 354 14.24 -3.49 -7.74
CA ILE A 354 13.86 -3.95 -9.09
C ILE A 354 12.35 -3.71 -9.29
N SER A 355 11.54 -4.08 -8.32
CA SER A 355 10.10 -3.83 -8.28
C SER A 355 9.77 -2.36 -8.47
N TYR A 356 10.48 -1.48 -7.77
CA TYR A 356 10.36 -0.04 -7.91
C TYR A 356 10.66 0.43 -9.34
N ALA A 357 11.76 -0.05 -9.94
CA ALA A 357 12.14 0.32 -11.29
C ALA A 357 11.07 -0.09 -12.32
N LEU A 358 10.59 -1.34 -12.24
CA LEU A 358 9.52 -1.86 -13.10
C LEU A 358 8.21 -1.10 -12.89
N TYR A 359 7.87 -0.78 -11.64
CA TYR A 359 6.68 0.01 -11.31
C TYR A 359 6.75 1.43 -11.89
N VAL A 360 7.89 2.11 -11.81
CA VAL A 360 8.09 3.44 -12.40
C VAL A 360 7.99 3.39 -13.93
N VAL A 361 8.57 2.37 -14.57
CA VAL A 361 8.43 2.16 -16.02
C VAL A 361 6.96 1.93 -16.40
N ALA A 362 6.23 1.13 -15.63
CA ALA A 362 4.80 0.92 -15.86
C ALA A 362 3.98 2.22 -15.71
N LEU A 363 4.28 3.04 -14.69
CA LEU A 363 3.63 4.34 -14.46
C LEU A 363 3.83 5.35 -15.60
N SER A 364 4.87 5.20 -16.41
CA SER A 364 5.13 6.11 -17.56
C SER A 364 4.03 6.09 -18.62
N THR A 365 3.14 5.09 -18.60
CA THR A 365 1.98 4.99 -19.50
C THR A 365 0.77 5.79 -19.02
N TYR A 366 0.80 6.31 -17.79
CA TYR A 366 -0.24 7.17 -17.23
C TYR A 366 0.13 8.65 -17.37
N ASN A 367 -0.80 9.43 -17.91
CA ASN A 367 -0.69 10.89 -17.94
C ASN A 367 -1.34 11.48 -16.68
N PHE A 368 -0.50 11.96 -15.76
CA PHE A 368 -0.94 12.60 -14.51
C PHE A 368 -1.59 13.99 -14.73
N GLY A 369 -1.34 14.64 -15.87
CA GLY A 369 -1.98 15.91 -16.26
C GLY A 369 -3.46 15.75 -16.56
N ASP A 370 -3.76 14.84 -17.49
CA ASP A 370 -5.12 14.65 -18.01
C ASP A 370 -5.90 13.54 -17.26
N GLY A 371 -5.20 12.75 -16.44
CA GLY A 371 -5.78 11.62 -15.73
C GLY A 371 -6.14 10.44 -16.64
N THR A 372 -5.45 10.32 -17.76
CA THR A 372 -5.71 9.35 -18.82
C THR A 372 -4.59 8.34 -18.99
N VAL A 373 -4.96 7.17 -19.51
CA VAL A 373 -4.05 6.14 -20.02
C VAL A 373 -4.25 6.13 -21.54
N GLY A 374 -3.26 6.65 -22.27
CA GLY A 374 -3.45 6.98 -23.68
C GLY A 374 -4.59 7.99 -23.87
N THR A 375 -5.63 7.59 -24.61
CA THR A 375 -6.80 8.44 -24.91
C THR A 375 -7.99 8.23 -23.96
N LYS A 376 -7.94 7.25 -23.07
CA LYS A 376 -9.08 6.88 -22.20
C LYS A 376 -8.84 7.34 -20.76
N PRO A 377 -9.87 7.89 -20.08
CA PRO A 377 -9.76 8.20 -18.66
C PRO A 377 -9.67 6.91 -17.85
N ILE A 378 -8.91 6.95 -16.76
CA ILE A 378 -8.62 5.78 -15.94
C ILE A 378 -9.90 5.08 -15.41
N TRP A 379 -10.98 5.84 -15.20
CA TRP A 379 -12.27 5.34 -14.72
C TRP A 379 -13.01 4.43 -15.71
N ASN A 380 -12.77 4.61 -17.01
CA ASN A 380 -13.46 3.90 -18.08
C ASN A 380 -12.52 2.96 -18.82
N LEU A 381 -11.50 2.45 -18.14
CA LEU A 381 -10.65 1.41 -18.70
C LEU A 381 -11.47 0.13 -18.88
N PRO A 382 -11.53 -0.42 -20.12
CA PRO A 382 -12.21 -1.69 -20.35
C PRO A 382 -11.51 -2.78 -19.55
N SER A 383 -12.23 -3.87 -19.23
CA SER A 383 -11.58 -5.07 -18.73
C SER A 383 -10.56 -5.53 -19.76
N GLN A 384 -9.29 -5.46 -19.41
CA GLN A 384 -8.22 -5.89 -20.29
C GLN A 384 -8.35 -7.41 -20.47
N THR A 385 -8.27 -7.81 -21.73
CA THR A 385 -8.22 -9.21 -22.16
C THR A 385 -7.13 -9.30 -23.20
N THR A 386 -6.57 -10.49 -23.36
CA THR A 386 -5.58 -10.77 -24.39
C THR A 386 -6.09 -10.28 -25.75
N GLN A 387 -5.37 -9.35 -26.40
CA GLN A 387 -5.77 -8.86 -27.71
C GLN A 387 -5.77 -10.03 -28.72
N PRO A 388 -6.83 -10.18 -29.54
CA PRO A 388 -6.84 -11.14 -30.62
C PRO A 388 -5.72 -10.80 -31.63
N SER A 389 -5.12 -11.84 -32.23
CA SER A 389 -3.98 -11.73 -33.17
C SER A 389 -4.19 -10.75 -34.32
N ASP A 390 -5.46 -10.49 -34.68
CA ASP A 390 -5.86 -9.74 -35.85
C ASP A 390 -5.82 -8.22 -35.64
N GLU A 391 -5.75 -7.73 -34.40
CA GLU A 391 -5.68 -6.29 -34.04
C GLU A 391 -4.31 -5.86 -33.48
N LEU A 392 -3.25 -6.66 -33.70
CA LEU A 392 -1.96 -6.43 -33.05
C LEU A 392 -1.25 -5.16 -33.54
N GLU A 393 -1.28 -4.12 -32.72
CA GLU A 393 -0.53 -2.89 -32.94
C GLU A 393 0.98 -3.11 -32.80
N SER A 394 1.76 -2.49 -33.69
CA SER A 394 3.22 -2.52 -33.61
C SER A 394 3.71 -1.59 -32.51
N LEU A 395 4.39 -2.12 -31.50
CA LEU A 395 4.94 -1.34 -30.39
C LEU A 395 6.27 -0.69 -30.79
N SER A 396 6.42 0.59 -30.48
CA SER A 396 7.68 1.34 -30.58
C SER A 396 8.46 1.28 -29.27
N PRO A 397 9.81 1.32 -29.30
CA PRO A 397 10.60 1.32 -28.08
C PRO A 397 10.29 2.57 -27.24
N LEU A 398 10.41 2.45 -25.92
CA LEU A 398 10.18 3.56 -25.01
C LEU A 398 11.31 4.59 -25.15
N VAL A 399 10.99 5.78 -25.64
CA VAL A 399 11.96 6.88 -25.84
C VAL A 399 11.82 7.89 -24.70
N LYS A 400 12.89 8.12 -23.92
CA LYS A 400 12.84 9.07 -22.79
C LYS A 400 12.54 10.50 -23.24
N SER A 401 13.04 10.90 -24.41
CA SER A 401 12.83 12.23 -24.98
C SER A 401 11.40 12.47 -25.49
N SER A 402 10.59 11.44 -25.74
CA SER A 402 9.21 11.61 -26.18
C SER A 402 8.23 11.89 -25.04
N ASN A 403 8.60 11.58 -23.78
CA ASN A 403 7.80 11.85 -22.60
C ASN A 403 8.62 12.59 -21.52
N THR A 404 9.06 13.81 -21.87
CA THR A 404 9.83 14.68 -20.97
C THR A 404 9.01 15.10 -19.74
N GLU A 405 7.67 15.16 -19.85
CA GLU A 405 6.78 15.52 -18.75
C GLU A 405 6.77 14.50 -17.61
N PHE A 406 7.04 13.22 -17.91
CA PHE A 406 7.21 12.19 -16.89
C PHE A 406 8.69 12.02 -16.49
N TRP A 407 9.60 11.88 -17.46
CA TRP A 407 11.00 11.51 -17.20
C TRP A 407 11.92 12.67 -16.82
N ALA A 408 11.58 13.89 -17.20
CA ALA A 408 12.44 15.07 -17.03
C ALA A 408 11.80 16.16 -16.15
N ARG A 409 10.71 15.85 -15.43
CA ARG A 409 9.96 16.84 -14.66
C ARG A 409 10.78 17.45 -13.52
N PRO A 410 11.01 18.78 -13.51
CA PRO A 410 11.78 19.43 -12.48
C PRO A 410 10.98 19.54 -11.17
N ILE A 411 11.69 19.51 -10.04
CA ILE A 411 11.09 19.71 -8.71
C ILE A 411 10.63 21.16 -8.46
N ASP A 412 11.23 22.15 -9.15
CA ASP A 412 10.85 23.57 -9.06
C ASP A 412 9.71 23.99 -10.02
N GLY A 413 9.12 23.05 -10.77
CA GLY A 413 8.10 23.37 -11.77
C GLY A 413 6.83 23.98 -11.17
N ALA A 414 6.31 25.04 -11.79
CA ALA A 414 5.14 25.80 -11.33
C ALA A 414 3.82 24.99 -11.32
N ASP A 415 3.77 23.87 -12.07
CA ASP A 415 2.62 22.96 -12.16
C ASP A 415 2.92 21.64 -11.46
N ALA A 416 3.12 21.69 -10.14
CA ALA A 416 3.08 20.50 -9.31
C ALA A 416 1.64 19.95 -9.33
N ILE A 417 1.38 19.02 -10.23
CA ILE A 417 0.16 18.21 -10.19
C ILE A 417 0.23 17.45 -8.86
N ASP A 418 -0.71 17.72 -7.94
CA ASP A 418 -0.77 17.12 -6.61
C ASP A 418 -0.73 15.57 -6.64
N GLU A 419 -1.11 14.96 -7.78
CA GLU A 419 -1.13 13.51 -8.00
C GLU A 419 0.23 12.89 -8.39
N PHE A 420 1.18 13.65 -8.95
CA PHE A 420 2.46 13.09 -9.39
C PHE A 420 3.35 12.77 -8.17
N PRO A 421 3.95 11.56 -8.07
CA PRO A 421 4.78 11.22 -6.91
C PRO A 421 5.98 12.17 -6.80
N ALA A 422 6.00 13.04 -5.78
CA ALA A 422 7.06 14.02 -5.58
C ALA A 422 8.47 13.41 -5.49
N PHE A 423 8.55 12.15 -5.03
CA PHE A 423 9.79 11.39 -4.94
C PHE A 423 10.40 11.03 -6.31
N LEU A 424 9.61 11.09 -7.40
CA LEU A 424 10.05 10.88 -8.79
C LEU A 424 10.50 12.17 -9.48
N LEU A 425 10.27 13.34 -8.88
CA LEU A 425 10.70 14.62 -9.47
C LEU A 425 12.23 14.67 -9.61
N ARG A 426 12.70 15.19 -10.74
CA ARG A 426 14.12 15.33 -11.04
C ARG A 426 14.72 16.43 -10.17
N LEU A 427 15.91 16.14 -9.63
CA LEU A 427 16.69 17.13 -8.89
C LEU A 427 17.64 17.83 -9.88
N PRO A 428 17.82 19.16 -9.77
CA PRO A 428 18.84 19.86 -10.55
C PRO A 428 20.23 19.35 -10.16
N LYS A 429 21.26 19.71 -10.92
CA LYS A 429 22.67 19.59 -10.50
C LYS A 429 22.99 20.52 -9.33
N LEU A 430 24.19 20.38 -8.75
CA LEU A 430 24.67 21.29 -7.70
C LEU A 430 24.86 22.72 -8.18
N ASP A 431 25.00 22.94 -9.49
CA ASP A 431 25.07 24.25 -10.15
C ASP A 431 23.68 24.82 -10.51
N GLY A 432 22.59 24.11 -10.16
CA GLY A 432 21.21 24.51 -10.45
C GLY A 432 20.69 24.11 -11.84
N GLN A 433 21.50 23.48 -12.70
CA GLN A 433 21.08 23.10 -14.05
C GLN A 433 20.40 21.73 -14.09
N TYR A 434 19.35 21.58 -14.90
CA TYR A 434 18.72 20.28 -15.16
C TYR A 434 19.42 19.57 -16.33
N VAL A 435 19.65 18.27 -16.19
CA VAL A 435 20.25 17.44 -17.25
C VAL A 435 19.12 16.87 -18.12
N PRO A 436 19.02 17.25 -19.40
CA PRO A 436 18.11 16.57 -20.32
C PRO A 436 18.56 15.13 -20.54
N SER A 437 17.62 14.20 -20.63
CA SER A 437 17.94 12.82 -21.01
C SER A 437 18.38 12.79 -22.47
N THR A 438 19.62 12.40 -22.72
CA THR A 438 20.20 12.31 -24.07
C THR A 438 20.10 10.90 -24.66
N GLU A 439 19.48 9.95 -23.95
CA GLU A 439 19.41 8.56 -24.38
C GLU A 439 18.29 8.37 -25.43
N PRO A 440 18.58 7.71 -26.56
CA PRO A 440 17.62 7.55 -27.65
C PRO A 440 16.49 6.56 -27.34
N HIS A 441 16.72 5.57 -26.47
CA HIS A 441 15.72 4.60 -26.04
C HIS A 441 16.03 4.08 -24.64
N MET A 442 14.99 3.64 -23.92
CA MET A 442 15.11 2.96 -22.63
C MET A 442 15.60 1.54 -22.84
N THR A 443 16.67 1.19 -22.14
CA THR A 443 17.19 -0.17 -21.94
C THR A 443 16.96 -0.62 -20.49
N LEU A 444 17.05 -1.92 -20.22
CA LEU A 444 16.97 -2.48 -18.86
C LEU A 444 17.99 -1.81 -17.93
N PHE A 445 19.23 -1.63 -18.40
CA PHE A 445 20.30 -0.99 -17.65
C PHE A 445 20.13 0.52 -17.48
N SER A 446 19.40 1.19 -18.36
CA SER A 446 19.13 2.62 -18.26
C SER A 446 17.89 2.97 -17.42
N MET A 447 17.15 1.96 -16.92
CA MET A 447 15.95 2.21 -16.12
C MET A 447 16.29 3.08 -14.90
N PRO A 448 15.63 4.24 -14.72
CA PRO A 448 15.95 5.12 -13.61
C PRO A 448 15.41 4.54 -12.31
N VAL A 449 16.26 4.49 -11.29
CA VAL A 449 15.84 4.10 -9.95
C VAL A 449 15.69 5.34 -9.09
N MET A 450 16.78 6.05 -8.78
CA MET A 450 16.70 7.25 -7.94
C MET A 450 17.80 8.26 -8.28
N ASP A 451 17.49 9.55 -8.15
CA ASP A 451 18.49 10.62 -8.25
C ASP A 451 19.14 10.85 -6.89
N THR A 452 20.37 10.37 -6.71
CA THR A 452 21.05 10.35 -5.40
C THR A 452 22.40 11.08 -5.40
N TYR A 453 23.11 11.16 -6.53
CA TYR A 453 24.54 11.50 -6.51
C TYR A 453 24.87 13.00 -6.46
N THR A 454 25.91 13.32 -5.68
CA THR A 454 26.38 14.68 -5.36
C THR A 454 27.80 14.90 -5.88
N THR A 455 27.96 15.23 -7.16
CA THR A 455 29.22 15.78 -7.67
C THR A 455 28.98 17.06 -8.44
N ALA A 456 29.87 18.05 -8.31
CA ALA A 456 29.69 19.40 -8.84
C ALA A 456 29.39 19.41 -10.35
N ASP A 457 29.93 18.45 -11.10
CA ASP A 457 29.82 18.41 -12.56
C ASP A 457 28.75 17.43 -13.09
N LYS A 458 28.25 16.49 -12.25
CA LYS A 458 27.32 15.42 -12.67
C LYS A 458 26.29 15.11 -11.60
N THR A 459 25.00 15.23 -11.96
CA THR A 459 23.92 14.42 -11.38
C THR A 459 23.99 13.04 -12.05
N GLN A 460 24.35 12.00 -11.31
CA GLN A 460 24.16 10.63 -11.75
C GLN A 460 22.82 10.16 -11.19
N SER A 461 21.86 9.95 -12.07
CA SER A 461 20.69 9.12 -11.76
C SER A 461 21.23 7.71 -11.59
N ILE A 462 21.02 7.09 -10.43
CA ILE A 462 21.40 5.68 -10.27
C ILE A 462 20.45 4.89 -11.16
N THR A 463 21.05 4.21 -12.12
CA THR A 463 20.31 3.33 -13.02
C THR A 463 20.24 1.92 -12.43
N LEU A 464 19.38 1.08 -12.99
CA LEU A 464 19.28 -0.30 -12.57
C LEU A 464 20.62 -1.04 -12.71
N GLU A 465 21.42 -0.72 -13.73
CA GLU A 465 22.76 -1.29 -13.92
C GLU A 465 23.69 -1.03 -12.74
N ASP A 466 23.73 0.20 -12.22
CA ASP A 466 24.55 0.55 -11.07
C ASP A 466 24.19 -0.32 -9.86
N ILE A 467 22.90 -0.58 -9.63
CA ILE A 467 22.41 -1.37 -8.50
C ILE A 467 22.68 -2.86 -8.69
N LEU A 468 22.44 -3.40 -9.90
CA LEU A 468 22.74 -4.80 -10.20
C LEU A 468 24.24 -5.08 -9.98
N ASN A 469 25.10 -4.14 -10.37
CA ASN A 469 26.53 -4.18 -10.10
C ASN A 469 26.87 -4.08 -8.62
N GLU A 470 26.36 -3.06 -7.92
CA GLU A 470 26.65 -2.82 -6.49
C GLU A 470 26.18 -3.97 -5.60
N ARG A 471 25.06 -4.61 -5.96
CA ARG A 471 24.48 -5.75 -5.22
C ARG A 471 24.91 -7.12 -5.75
N ASN A 472 25.79 -7.15 -6.76
CA ASN A 472 26.30 -8.37 -7.39
C ASN A 472 25.20 -9.33 -7.89
N ILE A 473 24.14 -8.77 -8.49
CA ILE A 473 23.03 -9.52 -9.08
C ILE A 473 23.39 -9.84 -10.52
N LYS A 474 23.63 -11.12 -10.81
CA LYS A 474 24.02 -11.61 -12.14
C LYS A 474 22.96 -12.45 -12.84
N ASP A 475 21.96 -12.91 -12.08
CA ASP A 475 20.92 -13.78 -12.59
C ASP A 475 19.71 -12.95 -13.08
N PRO A 476 19.36 -13.01 -14.38
CA PRO A 476 18.18 -12.32 -14.91
C PRO A 476 16.87 -12.80 -14.28
N MET A 477 16.83 -14.03 -13.74
CA MET A 477 15.63 -14.56 -13.10
C MET A 477 15.20 -13.74 -11.89
N GLN A 478 16.13 -13.12 -11.15
CA GLN A 478 15.79 -12.22 -10.04
C GLN A 478 14.99 -10.99 -10.52
N ILE A 479 15.15 -10.60 -11.78
CA ILE A 479 14.37 -9.52 -12.40
C ILE A 479 13.02 -10.07 -12.89
N PHE A 480 13.03 -11.24 -13.53
CA PHE A 480 11.83 -11.82 -14.13
C PHE A 480 10.84 -12.41 -13.12
N THR A 481 11.29 -12.79 -11.92
CA THR A 481 10.44 -13.32 -10.83
C THR A 481 10.32 -12.34 -9.66
N CYS A 482 10.57 -11.07 -9.92
CA CYS A 482 10.43 -10.00 -8.95
C CYS A 482 8.99 -9.92 -8.42
N SER A 483 8.77 -9.51 -7.17
CA SER A 483 7.46 -9.59 -6.51
C SER A 483 6.33 -8.85 -7.23
N VAL A 484 6.63 -7.78 -7.96
CA VAL A 484 5.65 -7.00 -8.75
C VAL A 484 5.18 -7.72 -10.03
N VAL A 485 5.92 -8.72 -10.51
CA VAL A 485 5.61 -9.43 -11.76
C VAL A 485 4.53 -10.49 -11.50
N GLN A 486 3.35 -10.29 -12.09
CA GLN A 486 2.23 -11.23 -11.98
C GLN A 486 2.44 -12.46 -12.87
N GLU A 487 2.77 -12.21 -14.13
CA GLU A 487 3.00 -13.23 -15.14
C GLU A 487 4.23 -12.84 -15.97
N LYS A 488 4.93 -13.85 -16.45
CA LYS A 488 6.07 -13.69 -17.34
C LYS A 488 5.92 -14.64 -18.51
N LYS A 489 6.24 -14.16 -19.70
CA LYS A 489 6.24 -14.93 -20.93
C LYS A 489 7.54 -14.70 -21.67
N ILE A 490 8.00 -15.72 -22.37
CA ILE A 490 9.19 -15.66 -23.20
C ILE A 490 8.79 -15.88 -24.65
N TYR A 491 9.36 -15.07 -25.52
CA TYR A 491 9.04 -15.01 -26.94
C TYR A 491 10.31 -15.16 -27.76
N VAL A 492 10.18 -15.80 -28.91
CA VAL A 492 11.27 -15.95 -29.90
C VAL A 492 10.80 -15.40 -31.23
N ALA A 493 11.68 -14.70 -31.94
CA ALA A 493 11.40 -14.24 -33.29
C ALA A 493 11.64 -15.39 -34.30
N PRO A 494 10.61 -15.93 -34.97
CA PRO A 494 10.79 -17.05 -35.92
C PRO A 494 11.60 -16.65 -37.17
N THR A 495 11.78 -15.35 -37.40
CA THR A 495 12.64 -14.84 -38.49
C THR A 495 14.10 -14.68 -38.08
N ARG A 496 14.39 -14.74 -36.77
CA ARG A 496 15.72 -14.61 -36.16
C ARG A 496 15.77 -15.45 -34.88
N ASP A 497 16.06 -16.74 -35.01
CA ASP A 497 15.98 -17.71 -33.91
C ASP A 497 16.82 -17.36 -32.66
N HIS A 498 17.82 -16.48 -32.78
CA HIS A 498 18.66 -15.99 -31.68
C HIS A 498 18.05 -14.79 -30.93
N LYS A 499 16.99 -14.15 -31.44
CA LYS A 499 16.32 -13.03 -30.78
C LYS A 499 15.24 -13.51 -29.84
N VAL A 500 15.48 -13.29 -28.55
CA VAL A 500 14.55 -13.58 -27.46
C VAL A 500 13.99 -12.28 -26.89
N CYS A 501 12.72 -12.30 -26.53
CA CYS A 501 12.06 -11.23 -25.79
C CYS A 501 11.37 -11.82 -24.55
N VAL A 502 11.40 -11.11 -23.43
CA VAL A 502 10.69 -11.47 -22.21
C VAL A 502 9.62 -10.42 -21.94
N GLY A 503 8.36 -10.83 -21.88
CA GLY A 503 7.23 -10.01 -21.44
C GLY A 503 7.00 -10.21 -19.95
N LEU A 504 6.89 -9.10 -19.21
CA LEU A 504 6.59 -9.06 -17.78
C LEU A 504 5.27 -8.32 -17.57
N GLU A 505 4.31 -8.95 -16.92
CA GLU A 505 3.04 -8.33 -16.56
C GLU A 505 3.10 -7.69 -15.18
N VAL A 506 2.79 -6.40 -15.14
CA VAL A 506 2.70 -5.61 -13.90
C VAL A 506 1.28 -5.12 -13.74
N LYS A 507 0.59 -5.62 -12.71
CA LYS A 507 -0.78 -5.20 -12.39
C LYS A 507 -0.78 -3.95 -11.54
N LEU A 508 -0.95 -2.81 -12.20
CA LEU A 508 -1.03 -1.53 -11.52
C LEU A 508 -2.37 -1.34 -10.82
N MET A 509 -3.50 -1.75 -11.43
CA MET A 509 -4.86 -1.70 -10.85
C MET A 509 -5.76 -2.81 -11.42
N LYS A 510 -7.01 -2.91 -10.92
CA LYS A 510 -7.94 -3.99 -11.31
C LYS A 510 -8.13 -4.14 -12.83
N ASN A 511 -8.28 -3.02 -13.56
CA ASN A 511 -8.42 -2.98 -15.02
C ASN A 511 -7.22 -2.31 -15.70
N TYR A 512 -6.08 -2.20 -15.00
CA TYR A 512 -4.90 -1.53 -15.50
C TYR A 512 -3.69 -2.44 -15.29
N THR A 513 -3.46 -3.30 -16.27
CA THR A 513 -2.26 -4.12 -16.36
C THR A 513 -1.34 -3.53 -17.42
N VAL A 514 -0.06 -3.53 -17.13
CA VAL A 514 0.98 -3.03 -18.03
C VAL A 514 1.94 -4.17 -18.33
N SER A 515 2.11 -4.47 -19.61
CA SER A 515 3.09 -5.43 -20.09
C SER A 515 4.38 -4.71 -20.49
N ILE A 516 5.49 -5.09 -19.87
CA ILE A 516 6.83 -4.58 -20.16
C ILE A 516 7.57 -5.67 -20.95
N TYR A 517 8.01 -5.36 -22.17
CA TYR A 517 8.77 -6.26 -23.01
C TYR A 517 10.25 -5.87 -23.02
N LEU A 518 11.10 -6.79 -22.61
CA LEU A 518 12.54 -6.68 -22.61
C LEU A 518 13.07 -7.48 -23.80
N VAL A 519 13.83 -6.86 -24.70
CA VAL A 519 14.41 -7.56 -25.86
C VAL A 519 15.89 -7.83 -25.60
N ALA A 520 16.36 -9.03 -25.97
CA ALA A 520 17.77 -9.39 -25.89
C ALA A 520 18.61 -8.55 -26.87
N GLU A 521 19.88 -8.37 -26.54
CA GLU A 521 20.85 -7.68 -27.40
C GLU A 521 21.08 -8.46 -28.70
N ASP A 522 21.34 -7.76 -29.80
CA ASP A 522 21.89 -8.36 -31.01
C ASP A 522 23.35 -8.72 -30.71
N ASP A 523 23.67 -10.02 -30.59
CA ASP A 523 25.06 -10.49 -30.48
C ASP A 523 25.79 -10.18 -31.80
N ASP A 524 26.51 -9.06 -31.87
CA ASP A 524 27.50 -8.83 -32.92
C ASP A 524 28.64 -9.85 -32.72
N GLU A 525 28.76 -10.76 -33.69
CA GLU A 525 29.77 -11.80 -33.88
C GLU A 525 31.13 -11.54 -33.21
N THR A 526 31.29 -11.75 -31.90
CA THR A 526 32.62 -11.94 -31.30
C THR A 526 32.57 -12.61 -29.93
N THR A 527 33.18 -13.79 -29.87
CA THR A 527 33.84 -14.41 -28.70
C THR A 527 32.99 -14.79 -27.50
N ASP A 528 32.43 -16.00 -27.56
CA ASP A 528 32.83 -17.17 -26.76
C ASP A 528 31.61 -18.06 -26.49
N GLY A 529 31.44 -19.11 -27.32
CA GLY A 529 30.91 -20.45 -27.02
C GLY A 529 29.55 -20.67 -26.32
N ASP A 530 29.06 -19.79 -25.46
CA ASP A 530 27.83 -19.96 -24.68
C ASP A 530 26.68 -19.18 -25.35
N GLY A 531 26.05 -19.83 -26.33
CA GLY A 531 24.95 -19.28 -27.15
C GLY A 531 23.63 -19.10 -26.40
N GLY A 532 23.60 -18.18 -25.42
CA GLY A 532 22.41 -17.78 -24.66
C GLY A 532 22.01 -16.33 -24.93
N ALA A 533 20.72 -16.01 -24.78
CA ALA A 533 20.19 -14.66 -24.98
C ALA A 533 20.66 -13.70 -23.87
N LYS A 534 21.31 -12.59 -24.24
CA LYS A 534 21.84 -11.60 -23.30
C LYS A 534 20.91 -10.41 -23.14
N PHE A 535 20.58 -10.06 -21.89
CA PHE A 535 19.74 -8.92 -21.54
C PHE A 535 20.55 -7.80 -20.87
N GLY A 536 20.20 -6.55 -21.16
CA GLY A 536 20.85 -5.37 -20.57
C GLY A 536 20.64 -4.08 -21.35
N LYS A 537 21.25 -4.01 -22.53
CA LYS A 537 21.26 -2.84 -23.44
C LYS A 537 20.21 -2.92 -24.54
N GLY A 538 19.46 -4.01 -24.63
CA GLY A 538 18.34 -4.12 -25.58
C GLY A 538 17.20 -3.14 -25.24
N PRO A 539 16.38 -2.78 -26.24
CA PRO A 539 15.28 -1.84 -26.07
C PRO A 539 14.14 -2.40 -25.21
N VAL A 540 13.49 -1.51 -24.46
CA VAL A 540 12.31 -1.80 -23.63
C VAL A 540 11.06 -1.25 -24.29
N TYR A 541 9.99 -2.03 -24.28
CA TYR A 541 8.67 -1.66 -24.80
C TYR A 541 7.63 -1.78 -23.71
N VAL A 542 6.59 -0.97 -23.77
CA VAL A 542 5.52 -0.96 -22.78
C VAL A 542 4.17 -0.93 -23.50
N SER A 543 3.22 -1.73 -23.06
CA SER A 543 1.84 -1.75 -23.56
C SER A 543 0.86 -1.87 -22.41
N VAL A 544 -0.30 -1.21 -22.54
CA VAL A 544 -1.34 -1.21 -21.52
C VAL A 544 -2.40 -2.26 -21.84
N ASN A 545 -1.98 -3.52 -21.80
CA ASN A 545 -2.81 -4.71 -21.97
C ASN A 545 -2.12 -5.90 -21.29
N GLU A 546 -2.85 -6.99 -21.06
CA GLU A 546 -2.27 -8.30 -20.73
C GLU A 546 -1.39 -8.81 -21.88
N THR A 547 -0.40 -9.63 -21.56
CA THR A 547 0.55 -10.18 -22.55
C THR A 547 -0.15 -11.09 -23.53
N SER A 548 -0.02 -10.78 -24.82
CA SER A 548 -0.51 -11.60 -25.93
C SER A 548 0.49 -12.70 -26.31
N SER A 549 0.02 -13.76 -26.97
CA SER A 549 0.89 -14.85 -27.44
C SER A 549 1.74 -14.48 -28.65
N VAL A 550 1.40 -13.39 -29.34
CA VAL A 550 2.20 -12.81 -30.42
C VAL A 550 2.37 -11.33 -30.14
N VAL A 551 3.57 -10.78 -30.35
CA VAL A 551 3.90 -9.37 -30.12
C VAL A 551 4.67 -8.83 -31.32
N ARG A 552 4.27 -7.66 -31.85
CA ARG A 552 4.99 -7.00 -32.95
C ARG A 552 5.82 -5.83 -32.42
N LEU A 553 7.14 -5.94 -32.48
CA LEU A 553 8.05 -4.93 -31.92
C LEU A 553 8.87 -4.26 -33.03
N LYS A 554 8.88 -2.92 -33.06
CA LYS A 554 9.73 -2.14 -33.96
C LYS A 554 11.15 -2.02 -33.39
N PRO A 555 12.22 -2.33 -34.15
CA PRO A 555 13.60 -2.24 -33.66
C PRO A 555 13.98 -0.82 -33.21
N THR A 556 13.49 0.21 -33.89
CA THR A 556 13.65 1.63 -33.55
C THR A 556 12.31 2.34 -33.73
N ALA A 557 12.14 3.52 -33.10
CA ALA A 557 10.90 4.29 -33.19
C ALA A 557 10.50 4.61 -34.65
N ASP A 558 11.51 4.86 -35.50
CA ASP A 558 11.34 5.21 -36.92
C ASP A 558 11.40 4.01 -37.86
N ALA A 559 11.54 2.78 -37.35
CA ALA A 559 11.66 1.60 -38.21
C ALA A 559 10.37 1.32 -38.99
N PRO A 560 10.44 1.11 -40.32
CA PRO A 560 9.27 0.83 -41.15
C PRO A 560 8.74 -0.60 -40.97
N HIS A 561 9.56 -1.54 -40.47
CA HIS A 561 9.21 -2.93 -40.30
C HIS A 561 9.27 -3.35 -38.83
N ALA A 562 8.20 -3.98 -38.35
CA ALA A 562 8.16 -4.63 -37.04
C ALA A 562 8.62 -6.09 -37.15
N ILE A 563 9.18 -6.61 -36.07
CA ILE A 563 9.54 -8.02 -35.91
C ILE A 563 8.44 -8.68 -35.08
N ASP A 564 7.94 -9.80 -35.57
CA ASP A 564 6.97 -10.62 -34.85
C ASP A 564 7.70 -11.55 -33.88
N PHE A 565 7.28 -11.53 -32.62
CA PHE A 565 7.75 -12.38 -31.54
C PHE A 565 6.61 -13.31 -31.13
N ILE A 566 6.87 -14.62 -31.12
CA ILE A 566 5.88 -15.65 -30.81
C ILE A 566 6.23 -16.30 -29.47
N GLU A 567 5.22 -16.50 -28.64
CA GLU A 567 5.34 -17.14 -27.32
C GLU A 567 5.90 -18.56 -27.45
N VAL A 568 6.86 -18.89 -26.59
CA VAL A 568 7.42 -20.24 -26.49
C VAL A 568 6.43 -21.16 -25.79
N VAL A 569 6.28 -22.37 -26.31
CA VAL A 569 5.42 -23.42 -25.74
C VAL A 569 5.82 -23.70 -24.28
N ASP A 570 4.84 -23.88 -23.41
CA ASP A 570 5.00 -24.06 -21.96
C ASP A 570 6.12 -25.05 -21.55
N GLU A 571 6.26 -26.16 -22.28
CA GLU A 571 7.27 -27.20 -22.02
C GLU A 571 8.71 -26.68 -22.14
N ASP A 572 8.95 -25.74 -23.06
CA ASP A 572 10.28 -25.20 -23.36
C ASP A 572 10.55 -23.85 -22.67
N GLN A 573 9.56 -23.25 -22.01
CA GLN A 573 9.73 -21.96 -21.34
C GLN A 573 10.82 -22.00 -20.26
N LEU A 574 10.86 -23.04 -19.43
CA LEU A 574 11.87 -23.19 -18.38
C LEU A 574 13.28 -23.26 -18.95
N ARG A 575 13.45 -23.95 -20.08
CA ARG A 575 14.73 -24.07 -20.78
C ARG A 575 15.13 -22.74 -21.41
N ALA A 576 14.17 -22.04 -22.04
CA ALA A 576 14.41 -20.74 -22.65
C ALA A 576 14.81 -19.68 -21.59
N PHE A 577 14.16 -19.69 -20.41
CA PHE A 577 14.55 -18.82 -19.30
C PHE A 577 15.95 -19.17 -18.75
N ALA A 578 16.30 -20.45 -18.65
CA ALA A 578 17.63 -20.88 -18.20
C ALA A 578 18.76 -20.49 -19.17
N ALA A 579 18.44 -20.29 -20.45
CA ALA A 579 19.40 -19.84 -21.46
C ALA A 579 19.61 -18.31 -21.47
N CYS A 580 18.88 -17.56 -20.65
CA CYS A 580 19.01 -16.11 -20.54
C CYS A 580 20.17 -15.74 -19.60
N SER A 581 20.95 -14.72 -19.96
CA SER A 581 22.02 -14.17 -19.11
C SER A 581 21.97 -12.63 -19.10
N LEU A 582 22.55 -12.00 -18.08
CA LEU A 582 22.70 -10.54 -18.02
C LEU A 582 24.08 -10.12 -18.54
N ASN A 583 24.12 -9.11 -19.42
CA ASN A 583 25.35 -8.54 -19.94
C ASN A 583 26.01 -7.54 -18.96
N VAL A 584 26.32 -8.00 -17.75
CA VAL A 584 26.91 -7.13 -16.72
C VAL A 584 28.40 -6.94 -17.01
N ASP A 585 28.83 -5.71 -17.31
CA ASP A 585 30.24 -5.40 -17.56
C ASP A 585 31.08 -5.58 -16.29
N PRO A 586 32.01 -6.56 -16.23
CA PRO A 586 32.86 -6.78 -15.06
C PRO A 586 33.83 -5.62 -14.77
N GLN A 587 34.01 -4.68 -15.70
CA GLN A 587 34.84 -3.49 -15.50
C GLN A 587 34.11 -2.38 -14.72
N HIS A 588 32.78 -2.37 -14.67
CA HIS A 588 32.02 -1.36 -13.91
C HIS A 588 32.25 -1.48 -12.38
N ALA A 589 32.50 -2.70 -11.89
CA ALA A 589 32.89 -2.97 -10.51
C ALA A 589 34.27 -2.39 -10.12
N LYS A 590 35.07 -1.92 -11.09
CA LYS A 590 36.38 -1.27 -10.84
C LYS A 590 36.30 0.24 -10.62
N ARG A 591 35.11 0.82 -10.40
CA ARG A 591 34.99 2.23 -9.99
C ARG A 591 35.87 2.47 -8.76
N VAL A 592 36.75 3.47 -8.84
CA VAL A 592 37.68 3.81 -7.76
C VAL A 592 36.88 4.18 -6.52
N PHE A 593 37.05 3.42 -5.43
CA PHE A 593 36.44 3.74 -4.15
C PHE A 593 36.92 5.11 -3.68
N LYS A 594 35.99 6.04 -3.46
CA LYS A 594 36.32 7.32 -2.85
C LYS A 594 36.41 7.13 -1.34
N HIS A 595 37.58 7.40 -0.77
CA HIS A 595 37.75 7.38 0.68
C HIS A 595 37.06 8.57 1.32
N LYS A 596 36.39 8.34 2.46
CA LYS A 596 36.01 9.43 3.37
C LYS A 596 37.30 10.13 3.77
N ARG A 597 37.44 11.44 3.50
CA ARG A 597 38.62 12.21 3.96
C ARG A 597 38.76 11.96 5.46
N CYS A 598 39.82 11.27 5.87
CA CYS A 598 40.23 11.24 7.27
C CYS A 598 40.59 12.66 7.67
N ASP A 599 40.20 13.06 8.88
CA ASP A 599 40.74 14.29 9.47
C ASP A 599 42.27 14.22 9.42
N PRO A 600 42.97 15.31 9.04
CA PRO A 600 44.43 15.33 8.89
C PRO A 600 45.19 15.06 10.19
N HIS A 601 44.50 14.83 11.31
CA HIS A 601 45.08 14.46 12.60
C HIS A 601 45.31 12.95 12.79
N LEU A 602 44.99 12.11 11.79
CA LEU A 602 45.16 10.65 11.85
C LEU A 602 46.26 10.09 10.93
N THR A 603 47.06 10.96 10.30
CA THR A 603 48.32 10.56 9.68
C THR A 603 49.47 10.93 10.62
N MET A 604 49.88 9.96 11.46
CA MET A 604 51.20 9.94 12.09
C MET A 604 52.21 9.32 11.13
#